data_AF-A0A0K1EGC4-F1
#
_entry.id   AF-A0A0K1EGC4-F1
#
_cell.length_a   1.000
_cell.length_b   1.000
_cell.length_c   1.000
_cell.angle_alpha   90.00
_cell.angle_beta   90.00
_cell.angle_gamma   90.00
#
_symmetry.space_group_name_H-M   'P 1'
#
loop_
_entity.id
_entity.type
_entity.pdbx_description
1 polymer ?
#
loop_
_entity_poly.entity_id
_entity_poly.type
_entity_poly.pdbx_seq_one_letter_code
_entity_poly.pdbx_strand_id
1 'polypeptide(L)'
;MLRTTTRLVTPLLAACLIGGCTLEITTGGGAQQPQQGGNAQRGKAPAPPPPRSGKTTNTTTPATPATTTTRQHPKVPATATRITSPNAFGSGRAGAFQGLAYVLPDSTEKLPTSTSLLVPFAVVYTDRFEIEPQEFSAGFPGALVQNDWFYIKYEGRFDIAKQGKYQFQLTSDDGAKLFIDDKLVVDNDGVHTAKTAEGEVTLAAGAHWLRLDYFQAARGSVALKVLMGQDGKLSPLKGVR
;
A
#
# COMPACT_ATOMS: atom_id res chain seq x y z
N MET A 1 -37.14 -1.75 47.95
CA MET A 1 -36.17 -1.69 49.06
C MET A 1 -35.93 -3.11 49.56
N LEU A 2 -34.78 -3.70 49.26
CA LEU A 2 -34.29 -4.87 49.98
C LEU A 2 -32.76 -4.86 49.89
N ARG A 3 -32.12 -4.69 51.05
CA ARG A 3 -30.66 -4.75 51.25
C ARG A 3 -30.28 -6.19 51.52
N THR A 4 -29.21 -6.68 50.90
CA THR A 4 -28.42 -7.76 51.49
C THR A 4 -26.94 -7.60 51.13
N THR A 5 -26.13 -7.63 52.18
CA THR A 5 -24.71 -7.35 52.30
C THR A 5 -23.84 -8.61 52.12
N THR A 6 -22.70 -8.41 51.46
CA THR A 6 -21.34 -8.88 51.82
C THR A 6 -21.06 -10.40 51.89
N ARG A 7 -20.04 -10.84 51.13
CA ARG A 7 -18.75 -11.35 51.68
C ARG A 7 -17.74 -11.66 50.56
N LEU A 8 -16.59 -10.98 50.62
CA LEU A 8 -15.32 -11.44 50.05
C LEU A 8 -14.88 -12.70 50.80
N VAL A 9 -14.36 -13.67 50.05
CA VAL A 9 -13.47 -14.71 50.58
C VAL A 9 -12.39 -14.99 49.52
N THR A 10 -11.17 -14.60 49.84
CA THR A 10 -9.93 -15.06 49.20
C THR A 10 -9.37 -16.21 50.04
N PRO A 11 -8.75 -17.22 49.41
CA PRO A 11 -7.53 -17.73 50.00
C PRO A 11 -6.41 -17.96 48.96
N LEU A 12 -5.30 -17.30 49.28
CA LEU A 12 -3.90 -17.74 49.26
C LEU A 12 -3.65 -19.24 48.98
N LEU A 13 -2.70 -19.54 48.08
CA LEU A 13 -1.39 -20.18 48.35
C LEU A 13 -0.95 -21.12 47.20
N ALA A 14 0.22 -20.85 46.61
CA ALA A 14 1.27 -21.83 46.27
C ALA A 14 2.36 -21.17 45.42
N ALA A 15 3.42 -20.69 46.07
CA ALA A 15 4.68 -20.36 45.41
C ALA A 15 5.48 -21.66 45.20
N CYS A 16 5.82 -21.97 43.96
CA CYS A 16 6.69 -23.09 43.61
C CYS A 16 8.12 -22.59 43.34
N LEU A 17 9.08 -23.36 43.82
CA LEU A 17 10.50 -23.05 43.94
C LEU A 17 11.17 -22.78 42.59
N ILE A 18 11.97 -21.70 42.53
CA ILE A 18 12.93 -21.45 41.46
C ILE A 18 14.27 -22.04 41.91
N GLY A 19 14.68 -23.13 41.27
CA GLY A 19 16.02 -23.71 41.41
C GLY A 19 17.06 -22.85 40.71
N GLY A 20 18.14 -22.56 41.43
CA GLY A 20 19.27 -21.78 40.92
C GLY A 20 20.16 -22.57 39.97
N CYS A 21 20.71 -21.86 38.98
CA CYS A 21 21.94 -22.24 38.30
C CYS A 21 22.94 -21.10 38.47
N THR A 22 23.98 -21.38 39.26
CA THR A 22 25.19 -20.56 39.44
C THR A 22 26.01 -20.60 38.15
N LEU A 23 26.42 -19.44 37.63
CA LEU A 23 27.53 -19.34 36.70
C LEU A 23 28.63 -18.48 37.34
N GLU A 24 29.82 -19.06 37.44
CA GLU A 24 30.97 -18.49 38.11
C GLU A 24 31.59 -17.33 37.32
N ILE A 25 31.94 -16.27 38.04
CA ILE A 25 32.73 -15.13 37.56
C ILE A 25 34.20 -15.42 37.89
N THR A 26 35.07 -15.42 36.87
CA THR A 26 36.52 -15.35 37.08
C THR A 26 37.03 -13.94 36.75
N THR A 27 37.79 -13.41 37.69
CA THR A 27 38.33 -12.06 37.80
C THR A 27 39.74 -11.96 37.23
N GLY A 28 40.05 -10.82 36.62
CA GLY A 28 41.41 -10.29 36.44
C GLY A 28 41.33 -9.07 35.52
N GLY A 29 41.75 -7.84 35.86
CA GLY A 29 42.61 -7.33 36.91
C GLY A 29 43.63 -6.38 36.25
N GLY A 30 43.61 -5.09 36.59
CA GLY A 30 44.74 -4.17 36.36
C GLY A 30 44.52 -3.03 35.35
N ALA A 31 44.43 -1.81 35.87
CA ALA A 31 44.39 -0.55 35.14
C ALA A 31 45.78 -0.02 34.79
N GLN A 32 45.92 0.73 33.69
CA GLN A 32 46.81 1.89 33.57
C GLN A 32 46.63 2.62 32.21
N GLN A 33 46.31 3.92 32.28
CA GLN A 33 46.64 4.93 31.26
C GLN A 33 48.14 5.27 31.40
N PRO A 34 48.88 5.73 30.37
CA PRO A 34 48.66 7.08 29.81
C PRO A 34 49.03 7.23 28.30
N GLN A 35 48.78 8.45 27.78
CA GLN A 35 49.65 9.26 26.91
C GLN A 35 48.91 9.94 25.75
N GLN A 36 49.12 11.25 25.69
CA GLN A 36 48.70 12.17 24.63
C GLN A 36 49.54 11.96 23.36
N GLY A 37 48.95 12.26 22.20
CA GLY A 37 49.72 12.51 20.99
C GLY A 37 48.89 12.49 19.71
N GLY A 38 49.03 13.52 18.87
CA GLY A 38 48.84 13.37 17.42
C GLY A 38 47.61 14.06 16.82
N ASN A 39 47.77 15.34 16.52
CA ASN A 39 46.96 16.09 15.56
C ASN A 39 47.07 15.45 14.16
N ALA A 40 45.94 15.10 13.54
CA ALA A 40 45.87 14.80 12.11
C ALA A 40 44.47 15.11 11.57
N GLN A 41 44.34 16.27 10.92
CA GLN A 41 43.26 16.60 9.99
C GLN A 41 43.13 15.51 8.93
N ARG A 42 42.04 14.73 9.00
CA ARG A 42 41.56 13.94 7.85
C ARG A 42 40.54 14.78 7.12
N GLY A 43 40.93 15.24 5.92
CA GLY A 43 40.06 15.97 5.01
C GLY A 43 38.78 15.18 4.73
N LYS A 44 37.66 15.88 4.86
CA LYS A 44 36.32 15.42 4.47
C LYS A 44 36.35 15.17 2.96
N ALA A 45 36.18 13.91 2.54
CA ALA A 45 35.97 13.60 1.13
C ALA A 45 34.73 14.34 0.62
N PRO A 46 34.76 14.98 -0.56
CA PRO A 46 33.57 15.64 -1.10
C PRO A 46 32.49 14.59 -1.41
N ALA A 47 31.24 14.97 -1.17
CA ALA A 47 30.08 14.14 -1.49
C ALA A 47 30.07 13.77 -2.99
N PRO A 48 29.64 12.56 -3.37
CA PRO A 48 29.48 12.21 -4.77
C PRO A 48 28.47 13.17 -5.43
N PRO A 49 28.68 13.55 -6.70
CA PRO A 49 27.76 14.42 -7.39
C PRO A 49 26.37 13.76 -7.48
N PRO A 50 25.28 14.55 -7.45
CA PRO A 50 23.93 14.01 -7.61
C PRO A 50 23.83 13.25 -8.94
N PRO A 51 23.02 12.18 -9.00
CA PRO A 51 22.86 11.42 -10.23
C PRO A 51 22.43 12.37 -11.35
N ARG A 52 23.21 12.34 -12.43
CA ARG A 52 23.02 13.16 -13.63
C ARG A 52 21.59 12.90 -14.13
N SER A 53 20.74 13.93 -14.13
CA SER A 53 19.46 13.92 -14.82
C SER A 53 19.75 13.78 -16.33
N GLY A 54 19.83 12.53 -16.77
CA GLY A 54 19.90 12.18 -18.17
C GLY A 54 18.55 12.44 -18.79
N LYS A 55 18.39 13.60 -19.42
CA LYS A 55 17.28 13.88 -20.33
C LYS A 55 17.41 12.97 -21.54
N THR A 56 16.94 11.73 -21.41
CA THR A 56 16.71 10.84 -22.55
C THR A 56 15.44 11.31 -23.21
N THR A 57 15.57 12.06 -24.30
CA THR A 57 14.49 12.20 -25.29
C THR A 57 14.30 10.85 -25.97
N ASN A 58 13.65 9.93 -25.27
CA ASN A 58 13.05 8.77 -25.91
C ASN A 58 11.84 9.29 -26.66
N THR A 59 11.90 9.23 -27.99
CA THR A 59 10.72 9.27 -28.84
C THR A 59 9.92 7.99 -28.57
N THR A 60 9.24 7.96 -27.43
CA THR A 60 8.49 6.79 -26.96
C THR A 60 7.26 6.66 -27.83
N THR A 61 7.21 5.62 -28.66
CA THR A 61 5.99 5.16 -29.32
C THR A 61 4.87 5.14 -28.27
N PRO A 62 3.73 5.81 -28.51
CA PRO A 62 2.61 5.80 -27.57
C PRO A 62 2.29 4.37 -27.16
N ALA A 63 1.94 4.14 -25.89
CA ALA A 63 1.29 2.91 -25.51
C ALA A 63 0.05 2.78 -26.42
N THR A 64 0.12 1.80 -27.33
CA THR A 64 -0.97 1.50 -28.24
C THR A 64 -2.14 1.04 -27.37
N PRO A 65 -3.36 1.59 -27.55
CA PRO A 65 -4.53 1.06 -26.87
C PRO A 65 -4.53 -0.45 -27.04
N ALA A 66 -4.59 -1.19 -25.93
CA ALA A 66 -4.74 -2.64 -26.01
C ALA A 66 -5.89 -2.92 -27.00
N THR A 67 -5.61 -3.66 -28.07
CA THR A 67 -6.52 -3.85 -29.21
C THR A 67 -7.94 -4.12 -28.71
N THR A 68 -8.80 -3.09 -28.79
CA THR A 68 -10.11 -3.11 -28.15
C THR A 68 -11.05 -4.00 -28.96
N THR A 69 -11.22 -5.25 -28.52
CA THR A 69 -12.55 -5.90 -28.54
C THR A 69 -12.73 -6.97 -27.45
N THR A 70 -11.69 -7.53 -26.82
CA THR A 70 -11.88 -8.75 -25.99
C THR A 70 -11.52 -8.69 -24.51
N ARG A 71 -10.79 -7.68 -24.00
CA ARG A 71 -10.57 -7.61 -22.54
C ARG A 71 -11.88 -7.14 -21.89
N GLN A 72 -12.41 -7.95 -20.99
CA GLN A 72 -13.57 -7.62 -20.14
C GLN A 72 -13.09 -7.44 -18.70
N HIS A 73 -13.92 -6.84 -17.86
CA HIS A 73 -13.67 -6.90 -16.42
C HIS A 73 -13.51 -8.37 -16.00
N PRO A 74 -12.56 -8.68 -15.10
CA PRO A 74 -12.43 -10.01 -14.55
C PRO A 74 -13.79 -10.44 -14.01
N LYS A 75 -14.21 -11.67 -14.33
CA LYS A 75 -15.42 -12.23 -13.71
C LYS A 75 -15.22 -12.24 -12.20
N VAL A 76 -16.17 -11.65 -11.47
CA VAL A 76 -16.16 -11.68 -10.00
C VAL A 76 -16.27 -13.14 -9.52
N PRO A 77 -15.29 -13.65 -8.77
CA PRO A 77 -15.37 -15.00 -8.21
C PRO A 77 -16.54 -15.11 -7.22
N ALA A 78 -17.19 -16.27 -7.14
CA ALA A 78 -18.30 -16.49 -6.22
C ALA A 78 -17.91 -16.32 -4.74
N THR A 79 -16.61 -16.41 -4.42
CA THR A 79 -16.06 -16.20 -3.08
C THR A 79 -15.98 -14.72 -2.68
N ALA A 80 -16.00 -13.80 -3.66
CA ALA A 80 -15.89 -12.37 -3.40
C ALA A 80 -17.26 -11.81 -3.03
N THR A 81 -17.49 -11.59 -1.74
CA THR A 81 -18.73 -11.00 -1.25
C THR A 81 -18.83 -9.54 -1.66
N ARG A 82 -19.96 -9.16 -2.27
CA ARG A 82 -20.25 -7.75 -2.57
C ARG A 82 -20.50 -7.02 -1.26
N ILE A 83 -19.76 -5.94 -1.01
CA ILE A 83 -19.96 -5.15 0.21
C ILE A 83 -21.37 -4.55 0.25
N THR A 84 -21.96 -4.51 1.44
CA THR A 84 -23.38 -4.13 1.63
C THR A 84 -23.58 -2.62 1.83
N SER A 85 -22.53 -1.91 2.23
CA SER A 85 -22.51 -0.46 2.40
C SER A 85 -21.18 0.11 1.90
N PRO A 86 -21.13 1.37 1.42
CA PRO A 86 -19.88 2.01 1.02
C PRO A 86 -18.85 2.04 2.16
N ASN A 87 -17.57 1.91 1.79
CA ASN A 87 -16.42 2.20 2.64
C ASN A 87 -15.44 3.12 1.90
N ALA A 88 -14.25 3.37 2.46
CA ALA A 88 -13.25 4.22 1.83
C ALA A 88 -12.88 3.76 0.40
N PHE A 89 -12.86 2.43 0.19
CA PHE A 89 -12.40 1.77 -1.02
C PHE A 89 -13.47 1.62 -2.13
N GLY A 90 -14.70 2.06 -1.86
CA GLY A 90 -15.77 2.08 -2.86
C GLY A 90 -17.11 1.62 -2.31
N SER A 91 -17.95 1.09 -3.19
CA SER A 91 -19.29 0.60 -2.84
C SER A 91 -19.58 -0.77 -3.43
N GLY A 92 -20.68 -1.38 -2.98
CA GLY A 92 -21.23 -2.59 -3.61
C GLY A 92 -22.00 -2.30 -4.89
N ARG A 93 -22.15 -1.04 -5.32
CA ARG A 93 -22.84 -0.68 -6.57
C ARG A 93 -21.85 -0.71 -7.72
N ALA A 94 -22.31 -0.85 -8.95
CA ALA A 94 -21.41 -0.86 -10.10
C ALA A 94 -20.66 0.48 -10.25
N GLY A 95 -19.38 0.41 -10.61
CA GLY A 95 -18.51 1.55 -10.91
C GLY A 95 -17.54 1.21 -12.04
N ALA A 96 -16.79 2.20 -12.51
CA ALA A 96 -15.83 2.05 -13.62
C ALA A 96 -14.67 1.08 -13.30
N PHE A 97 -14.23 1.04 -12.04
CA PHE A 97 -13.20 0.12 -11.57
C PHE A 97 -13.81 -0.93 -10.67
N GLN A 98 -13.51 -2.19 -10.95
CA GLN A 98 -13.83 -3.33 -10.08
C GLN A 98 -12.60 -3.64 -9.22
N GLY A 99 -12.75 -3.58 -7.90
CA GLY A 99 -11.74 -3.95 -6.91
C GLY A 99 -12.03 -5.32 -6.30
N LEU A 100 -11.11 -6.27 -6.44
CA LEU A 100 -11.15 -7.53 -5.68
C LEU A 100 -10.22 -7.42 -4.48
N ALA A 101 -10.76 -7.66 -3.28
CA ALA A 101 -10.02 -7.56 -2.02
C ALA A 101 -9.63 -8.94 -1.49
N TYR A 102 -8.41 -9.06 -0.99
CA TYR A 102 -7.77 -10.29 -0.54
C TYR A 102 -7.15 -10.09 0.84
N VAL A 103 -7.15 -11.13 1.66
CA VAL A 103 -6.40 -11.14 2.92
C VAL A 103 -4.94 -11.49 2.63
N LEU A 104 -4.01 -10.80 3.29
CA LEU A 104 -2.59 -11.07 3.22
C LEU A 104 -2.09 -11.66 4.55
N PRO A 105 -0.95 -12.38 4.53
CA PRO A 105 -0.22 -12.70 5.76
C PRO A 105 0.18 -11.44 6.55
N ASP A 106 0.18 -11.53 7.88
CA ASP A 106 0.53 -10.43 8.80
C ASP A 106 2.02 -10.00 8.76
N SER A 107 2.86 -10.75 8.07
CA SER A 107 4.25 -10.37 7.79
C SER A 107 4.43 -9.70 6.43
N THR A 108 3.34 -9.38 5.71
CA THR A 108 3.45 -8.83 4.35
C THR A 108 3.87 -7.37 4.38
N GLU A 109 5.03 -7.08 3.77
CA GLU A 109 5.59 -5.72 3.72
C GLU A 109 5.56 -5.09 2.32
N LYS A 110 5.12 -5.84 1.31
CA LYS A 110 5.07 -5.43 -0.09
C LYS A 110 3.90 -6.08 -0.81
N LEU A 111 3.49 -5.50 -1.92
CA LEU A 111 2.53 -6.11 -2.83
C LEU A 111 2.95 -7.54 -3.22
N PRO A 112 1.99 -8.49 -3.25
CA PRO A 112 2.28 -9.86 -3.69
C PRO A 112 2.73 -9.86 -5.16
N THR A 113 3.77 -10.62 -5.48
CA THR A 113 4.26 -10.77 -6.86
C THR A 113 3.30 -11.59 -7.74
N SER A 114 2.41 -12.37 -7.13
CA SER A 114 1.34 -13.10 -7.80
C SER A 114 0.12 -13.20 -6.89
N THR A 115 -1.06 -13.02 -7.46
CA THR A 115 -2.35 -13.16 -6.78
C THR A 115 -3.03 -14.49 -7.08
N SER A 116 -2.38 -15.39 -7.84
CA SER A 116 -3.00 -16.61 -8.37
C SER A 116 -3.42 -17.61 -7.29
N LEU A 117 -2.81 -17.54 -6.11
CA LEU A 117 -3.12 -18.37 -4.95
C LEU A 117 -4.03 -17.65 -3.93
N LEU A 118 -4.33 -16.37 -4.16
CA LEU A 118 -5.17 -15.59 -3.25
C LEU A 118 -6.63 -15.75 -3.65
N VAL A 119 -7.50 -15.91 -2.65
CA VAL A 119 -8.94 -15.97 -2.84
C VAL A 119 -9.53 -14.63 -2.39
N PRO A 120 -10.27 -13.91 -3.25
CA PRO A 120 -10.84 -12.64 -2.84
C PRO A 120 -12.01 -12.89 -1.90
N PHE A 121 -12.04 -12.12 -0.80
CA PHE A 121 -13.12 -12.16 0.21
C PHE A 121 -14.20 -11.11 -0.08
N ALA A 122 -13.86 -10.03 -0.79
CA ALA A 122 -14.80 -8.98 -1.14
C ALA A 122 -14.61 -8.45 -2.56
N VAL A 123 -15.70 -7.89 -3.10
CA VAL A 123 -15.68 -7.04 -4.29
C VAL A 123 -16.23 -5.66 -3.95
N VAL A 124 -15.51 -4.63 -4.41
CA VAL A 124 -15.87 -3.22 -4.32
C VAL A 124 -15.82 -2.59 -5.71
N TYR A 125 -16.50 -1.46 -5.89
CA TYR A 125 -16.39 -0.68 -7.12
C TYR A 125 -16.29 0.81 -6.81
N THR A 126 -15.57 1.52 -7.67
CA THR A 126 -15.45 2.97 -7.62
C THR A 126 -15.28 3.54 -9.02
N ASP A 127 -15.59 4.82 -9.20
CA ASP A 127 -15.34 5.54 -10.45
C ASP A 127 -14.01 6.31 -10.43
N ARG A 128 -13.38 6.42 -9.25
CA ARG A 128 -12.19 7.25 -9.00
C ARG A 128 -11.49 6.88 -7.70
N PHE A 129 -10.26 7.34 -7.52
CA PHE A 129 -9.45 7.11 -6.32
C PHE A 129 -9.14 8.46 -5.66
N GLU A 130 -9.86 8.80 -4.60
CA GLU A 130 -9.76 10.07 -3.88
C GLU A 130 -9.84 9.85 -2.35
N ILE A 131 -9.12 8.85 -1.85
CA ILE A 131 -9.03 8.54 -0.42
C ILE A 131 -7.90 9.37 0.19
N GLU A 132 -8.25 10.46 0.87
CA GLU A 132 -7.31 11.20 1.71
C GLU A 132 -6.92 10.39 2.96
N PRO A 133 -5.75 10.67 3.58
CA PRO A 133 -5.32 10.01 4.80
C PRO A 133 -6.42 10.02 5.87
N GLN A 134 -6.84 8.84 6.29
CA GLN A 134 -7.91 8.68 7.26
C GLN A 134 -7.79 7.36 8.02
N GLU A 135 -8.36 7.35 9.22
CA GLU A 135 -8.53 6.12 9.99
C GLU A 135 -9.49 5.16 9.29
N PHE A 136 -9.16 3.88 9.32
CA PHE A 136 -9.92 2.80 8.73
C PHE A 136 -10.01 1.62 9.71
N SER A 137 -11.15 1.51 10.37
CA SER A 137 -11.43 0.46 11.36
C SER A 137 -12.67 -0.37 11.02
N ALA A 138 -13.55 0.12 10.15
CA ALA A 138 -14.81 -0.54 9.82
C ALA A 138 -14.67 -1.76 8.89
N GLY A 139 -13.55 -1.87 8.16
CA GLY A 139 -13.31 -2.94 7.20
C GLY A 139 -14.26 -2.91 5.99
N PHE A 140 -14.77 -4.08 5.60
CA PHE A 140 -15.58 -4.29 4.40
C PHE A 140 -16.98 -4.79 4.79
N PRO A 141 -17.97 -3.87 4.95
CA PRO A 141 -19.31 -4.21 5.42
C PRO A 141 -19.97 -5.33 4.62
N GLY A 142 -20.48 -6.33 5.32
CA GLY A 142 -21.11 -7.51 4.71
C GLY A 142 -20.14 -8.57 4.19
N ALA A 143 -18.82 -8.33 4.26
CA ALA A 143 -17.79 -9.31 3.92
C ALA A 143 -16.96 -9.69 5.15
N LEU A 144 -15.93 -8.89 5.49
CA LEU A 144 -15.05 -9.13 6.64
C LEU A 144 -14.69 -7.80 7.32
N VAL A 145 -14.40 -7.86 8.62
CA VAL A 145 -13.81 -6.74 9.38
C VAL A 145 -12.29 -6.77 9.21
N GLN A 146 -11.83 -6.73 7.95
CA GLN A 146 -10.41 -6.67 7.62
C GLN A 146 -10.01 -5.21 7.43
N ASN A 147 -9.13 -4.71 8.29
CA ASN A 147 -8.68 -3.32 8.29
C ASN A 147 -7.17 -3.14 8.20
N ASP A 148 -6.41 -4.22 8.35
CA ASP A 148 -4.96 -4.30 8.14
C ASP A 148 -4.66 -5.51 7.22
N TRP A 149 -3.44 -5.65 6.69
CA TRP A 149 -3.01 -6.80 5.87
C TRP A 149 -4.03 -7.26 4.83
N PHE A 150 -4.43 -6.33 3.97
CA PHE A 150 -5.26 -6.64 2.83
C PHE A 150 -4.68 -6.05 1.56
N TYR A 151 -5.03 -6.66 0.45
CA TYR A 151 -4.67 -6.23 -0.89
C TYR A 151 -5.94 -6.00 -1.69
N ILE A 152 -6.01 -4.93 -2.48
CA ILE A 152 -7.08 -4.71 -3.45
C ILE A 152 -6.48 -4.57 -4.85
N LYS A 153 -6.96 -5.42 -5.75
CA LYS A 153 -6.69 -5.33 -7.18
C LYS A 153 -7.84 -4.62 -7.88
N TYR A 154 -7.64 -3.37 -8.29
CA TYR A 154 -8.59 -2.65 -9.13
C TYR A 154 -8.27 -2.82 -10.60
N GLU A 155 -9.28 -3.13 -11.41
CA GLU A 155 -9.17 -3.16 -12.87
C GLU A 155 -10.37 -2.44 -13.50
N GLY A 156 -10.12 -1.71 -14.57
CA GLY A 156 -11.14 -0.99 -15.33
C GLY A 156 -10.55 -0.13 -16.43
N ARG A 157 -11.36 0.80 -16.96
CA ARG A 157 -10.98 1.64 -18.10
C ARG A 157 -11.12 3.12 -17.80
N PHE A 158 -10.37 3.92 -18.53
CA PHE A 158 -10.48 5.38 -18.58
C PHE A 158 -10.20 5.86 -20.00
N ASP A 159 -10.70 7.05 -20.35
CA ASP A 159 -10.56 7.59 -21.70
C ASP A 159 -9.53 8.73 -21.75
N ILE A 160 -8.73 8.72 -22.81
CA ILE A 160 -7.81 9.78 -23.19
C ILE A 160 -8.38 10.54 -24.37
N ALA A 161 -8.74 11.81 -24.16
CA ALA A 161 -9.29 12.66 -25.20
C ALA A 161 -8.25 13.08 -26.25
N LYS A 162 -7.01 13.33 -25.81
CA LYS A 162 -5.92 13.82 -26.67
C LYS A 162 -4.67 12.99 -26.41
N GLN A 163 -4.10 12.44 -27.49
CA GLN A 163 -2.82 11.76 -27.41
C GLN A 163 -1.74 12.69 -26.82
N GLY A 164 -0.86 12.14 -26.00
CA GLY A 164 0.33 12.83 -25.55
C GLY A 164 0.96 12.21 -24.32
N LYS A 165 1.92 12.93 -23.75
CA LYS A 165 2.59 12.54 -22.51
C LYS A 165 1.71 12.91 -21.32
N TYR A 166 1.34 11.92 -20.52
CA TYR A 166 0.56 12.09 -19.30
C TYR A 166 1.45 11.86 -18.08
N GLN A 167 1.35 12.76 -17.10
CA GLN A 167 1.90 12.60 -15.77
C GLN A 167 0.84 11.98 -14.86
N PHE A 168 1.29 11.13 -13.93
CA PHE A 168 0.48 10.48 -12.92
C PHE A 168 1.08 10.71 -11.54
N GLN A 169 0.23 10.98 -10.55
CA GLN A 169 0.57 10.95 -9.14
C GLN A 169 -0.25 9.88 -8.44
N LEU A 170 0.42 9.02 -7.68
CA LEU A 170 -0.17 7.98 -6.85
C LEU A 170 0.18 8.25 -5.40
N THR A 171 -0.79 8.69 -4.60
CA THR A 171 -0.66 8.76 -3.14
C THR A 171 -1.21 7.47 -2.55
N SER A 172 -0.48 6.82 -1.65
CA SER A 172 -1.00 5.68 -0.90
C SER A 172 -0.43 5.56 0.52
N ASP A 173 -1.22 4.94 1.39
CA ASP A 173 -0.87 4.43 2.72
C ASP A 173 -1.56 3.06 2.87
N ASP A 174 -0.86 1.92 2.89
CA ASP A 174 0.57 1.72 2.62
C ASP A 174 0.87 1.75 1.09
N GLY A 175 1.29 0.64 0.49
CA GLY A 175 1.89 0.64 -0.83
C GLY A 175 0.92 0.43 -1.99
N ALA A 176 1.27 0.97 -3.14
CA ALA A 176 0.48 0.80 -4.36
C ALA A 176 1.33 0.79 -5.65
N LYS A 177 0.82 0.16 -6.70
CA LYS A 177 1.38 0.21 -8.07
C LYS A 177 0.30 0.50 -9.09
N LEU A 178 0.57 1.46 -9.97
CA LEU A 178 -0.30 1.83 -11.08
C LEU A 178 0.25 1.28 -12.38
N PHE A 179 -0.59 0.53 -13.11
CA PHE A 179 -0.31 0.02 -14.44
C PHE A 179 -1.31 0.56 -15.44
N ILE A 180 -0.82 1.00 -16.60
CA ILE A 180 -1.63 1.45 -17.74
C ILE A 180 -1.26 0.59 -18.95
N ASP A 181 -2.25 -0.07 -19.55
CA ASP A 181 -2.08 -1.07 -20.62
C ASP A 181 -0.97 -2.09 -20.28
N ASP A 182 -1.05 -2.66 -19.07
CA ASP A 182 -0.12 -3.64 -18.51
C ASP A 182 1.33 -3.13 -18.30
N LYS A 183 1.62 -1.85 -18.54
CA LYS A 183 2.91 -1.22 -18.24
C LYS A 183 2.87 -0.58 -16.86
N LEU A 184 3.88 -0.85 -16.03
CA LEU A 184 4.06 -0.16 -14.75
C LEU A 184 4.38 1.32 -15.01
N VAL A 185 3.53 2.21 -14.51
CA VAL A 185 3.68 3.67 -14.66
C VAL A 185 4.17 4.31 -13.37
N VAL A 186 3.61 3.90 -12.22
CA VAL A 186 4.01 4.39 -10.90
C VAL A 186 4.22 3.23 -9.96
N ASP A 187 5.37 3.19 -9.28
CA ASP A 187 5.67 2.25 -8.19
C ASP A 187 5.77 3.01 -6.87
N ASN A 188 4.79 2.80 -6.00
CA ASN A 188 4.73 3.34 -4.64
C ASN A 188 4.62 2.21 -3.61
N ASP A 189 5.30 1.08 -3.83
CA ASP A 189 5.17 -0.12 -3.00
C ASP A 189 6.01 -0.06 -1.70
N GLY A 190 5.72 -1.00 -0.79
CA GLY A 190 6.31 -1.09 0.54
C GLY A 190 5.43 -0.55 1.66
N VAL A 191 5.81 -0.82 2.90
CA VAL A 191 5.20 -0.23 4.10
C VAL A 191 5.66 1.22 4.26
N HIS A 192 4.72 2.14 4.40
CA HIS A 192 4.94 3.55 4.65
C HIS A 192 3.63 4.27 4.93
N THR A 193 3.69 5.34 5.72
CA THR A 193 2.57 6.29 5.80
C THR A 193 2.29 6.94 4.45
N ALA A 194 1.14 7.62 4.34
CA ALA A 194 0.74 8.38 3.15
C ALA A 194 1.91 9.12 2.47
N LYS A 195 2.28 8.66 1.27
CA LYS A 195 3.31 9.29 0.44
C LYS A 195 2.89 9.25 -1.03
N THR A 196 3.37 10.21 -1.80
CA THR A 196 3.10 10.30 -3.24
C THR A 196 4.32 9.85 -4.04
N ALA A 197 4.10 8.97 -5.01
CA ALA A 197 5.03 8.70 -6.09
C ALA A 197 4.48 9.22 -7.42
N GLU A 198 5.38 9.48 -8.36
CA GLU A 198 5.03 10.03 -9.67
C GLU A 198 5.52 9.12 -10.79
N GLY A 199 4.90 9.24 -11.95
CA GLY A 199 5.32 8.55 -13.16
C GLY A 199 4.70 9.17 -14.40
N GLU A 200 5.13 8.72 -15.56
CA GLU A 200 4.69 9.28 -16.83
C GLU A 200 4.61 8.21 -17.92
N VAL A 201 3.65 8.38 -18.83
CA VAL A 201 3.49 7.50 -19.99
C VAL A 201 2.89 8.29 -21.15
N THR A 202 3.33 8.00 -22.37
CA THR A 202 2.71 8.53 -23.59
C THR A 202 1.51 7.67 -23.95
N LEU A 203 0.32 8.25 -23.96
CA LEU A 203 -0.95 7.58 -24.28
C LEU A 203 -1.49 8.08 -25.61
N ALA A 204 -2.06 7.17 -26.41
CA ALA A 204 -2.85 7.53 -27.58
C ALA A 204 -4.21 8.11 -27.16
N ALA A 205 -4.98 8.68 -28.08
CA ALA A 205 -6.38 8.99 -27.81
C ALA A 205 -7.21 7.69 -27.83
N GLY A 206 -8.22 7.60 -26.95
CA GLY A 206 -9.10 6.45 -26.82
C GLY A 206 -9.12 5.83 -25.42
N ALA A 207 -9.73 4.63 -25.32
CA ALA A 207 -9.87 3.91 -24.08
C ALA A 207 -8.57 3.15 -23.72
N HIS A 208 -8.16 3.25 -22.46
CA HIS A 208 -6.99 2.59 -21.90
C HIS A 208 -7.37 1.73 -20.70
N TRP A 209 -6.65 0.62 -20.51
CA TRP A 209 -6.82 -0.21 -19.32
C TRP A 209 -5.98 0.31 -18.17
N LEU A 210 -6.59 0.34 -16.99
CA LEU A 210 -5.93 0.64 -15.73
C LEU A 210 -6.00 -0.58 -14.83
N ARG A 211 -4.85 -0.94 -14.24
CA ARG A 211 -4.77 -1.77 -13.06
C ARG A 211 -4.12 -0.97 -11.93
N LEU A 212 -4.76 -0.94 -10.76
CA LEU A 212 -4.21 -0.36 -9.54
C LEU A 212 -4.16 -1.44 -8.47
N ASP A 213 -2.95 -1.80 -8.10
CA ASP A 213 -2.64 -2.74 -7.04
C ASP A 213 -2.39 -1.94 -5.76
N TYR A 214 -3.17 -2.14 -4.71
CA TYR A 214 -3.03 -1.45 -3.42
C TYR A 214 -2.92 -2.47 -2.30
N PHE A 215 -2.02 -2.27 -1.34
CA PHE A 215 -2.02 -3.05 -0.10
C PHE A 215 -1.91 -2.16 1.12
N GLN A 216 -2.50 -2.67 2.20
CA GLN A 216 -2.43 -2.10 3.53
C GLN A 216 -1.71 -3.09 4.45
N ALA A 217 -0.70 -2.64 5.19
CA ALA A 217 -0.05 -3.39 6.25
C ALA A 217 -0.76 -3.10 7.58
N ALA A 218 -0.01 -3.01 8.69
CA ALA A 218 -0.55 -2.64 9.99
C ALA A 218 -0.85 -1.13 10.06
N ARG A 219 -1.57 -0.71 11.12
CA ARG A 219 -1.69 0.65 11.69
C ARG A 219 -2.99 1.39 11.36
N GLY A 220 -3.90 0.80 10.59
CA GLY A 220 -5.28 1.28 10.44
C GLY A 220 -5.48 2.62 9.70
N SER A 221 -4.45 3.42 9.41
CA SER A 221 -4.55 4.61 8.55
C SER A 221 -4.43 4.21 7.09
N VAL A 222 -5.31 4.72 6.21
CA VAL A 222 -5.32 4.42 4.78
C VAL A 222 -5.32 5.69 3.93
N ALA A 223 -4.73 5.61 2.75
CA ALA A 223 -4.82 6.61 1.71
C ALA A 223 -4.69 5.95 0.33
N LEU A 224 -5.39 6.48 -0.67
CA LEU A 224 -5.30 6.04 -2.05
C LEU A 224 -5.87 7.12 -2.97
N LYS A 225 -5.00 7.83 -3.68
CA LYS A 225 -5.40 8.91 -4.59
C LYS A 225 -4.63 8.81 -5.89
N VAL A 226 -5.33 8.95 -7.01
CA VAL A 226 -4.73 8.96 -8.35
C VAL A 226 -5.09 10.25 -9.06
N LEU A 227 -4.07 11.07 -9.33
CA LEU A 227 -4.19 12.25 -10.19
C LEU A 227 -3.48 11.98 -11.51
N MET A 228 -4.00 12.54 -12.60
CA MET A 228 -3.38 12.47 -13.91
C MET A 228 -3.57 13.77 -14.69
N GLY A 229 -2.71 14.02 -15.67
CA GLY A 229 -2.85 15.20 -16.52
C GLY A 229 -1.68 15.39 -17.46
N GLN A 230 -1.67 16.54 -18.13
CA GLN A 230 -0.60 16.94 -19.05
C GLN A 230 -0.09 18.32 -18.63
N ASP A 231 1.16 18.62 -19.00
CA ASP A 231 1.78 19.92 -18.77
C ASP A 231 1.69 20.40 -17.31
N GLY A 232 1.77 19.46 -16.36
CA GLY A 232 1.70 19.73 -14.92
C GLY A 232 0.30 20.06 -14.37
N LYS A 233 -0.74 20.04 -15.21
CA LYS A 233 -2.12 20.27 -14.80
C LYS A 233 -2.81 18.94 -14.49
N LEU A 234 -2.71 18.50 -13.24
CA LEU A 234 -3.26 17.23 -12.79
C LEU A 234 -4.69 17.39 -12.26
N SER A 235 -5.52 16.39 -12.50
CA SER A 235 -6.87 16.24 -11.93
C SER A 235 -7.13 14.79 -11.52
N PRO A 236 -8.14 14.53 -10.67
CA PRO A 236 -8.49 13.16 -10.30
C PRO A 236 -8.77 12.29 -11.53
N LEU A 237 -8.15 11.11 -11.57
CA LEU A 237 -8.43 10.13 -12.61
C LEU A 237 -9.87 9.63 -12.47
N LYS A 238 -10.62 9.69 -13.57
CA LYS A 238 -12.00 9.22 -13.64
C LYS A 238 -12.12 8.08 -14.64
N GLY A 239 -12.68 6.96 -14.19
CA GLY A 239 -12.93 5.81 -15.05
C GLY A 239 -14.17 5.96 -15.92
N VAL A 240 -14.28 5.07 -16.90
CA VAL A 240 -15.43 4.90 -17.79
C VAL A 240 -15.93 3.45 -17.77
N ARG A 241 -17.23 3.27 -18.03
CA ARG A 241 -17.90 1.97 -17.99
C ARG A 241 -18.11 1.42 -19.40
#